data_AF-A0A8J6P7F2-F1
#
_entry.id   AF-A0A8J6P7F2-F1
#
_cell.length_a   1.000
_cell.length_b   1.000
_cell.length_c   1.000
_cell.angle_alpha   90.00
_cell.angle_beta   90.00
_cell.angle_gamma   90.00
#
_symmetry.space_group_name_H-M   'P 1'
#
loop_
_entity.id
_entity.type
_entity.pdbx_description
1 polymer ?
#
loop_
_entity_poly.entity_id
_entity_poly.type
_entity_poly.pdbx_seq_one_letter_code
_entity_poly.pdbx_strand_id
1 'polypeptide(L)'
;MSLIPPEALNTGHCVSPFDCGKPVLNDWLVRHARQAQASGSAKTFVVVDRDRIVGYFSLTVGQVDTLEAPERIRKGMGQYPIPVVLLARLAVSLNYQGRGIGRGLLQDAIRRTLVMAEHAGIRALLAHPIDEDAARFYLRFGFVASPLREQQLLLLLKDARRMLLTFTEVG
;
A
#
# COMPACT_ATOMS: atom_id res chain seq x y z
N MET A 1 11.09 17.03 13.59
CA MET A 1 10.28 16.90 12.35
C MET A 1 8.94 16.32 12.78
N SER A 2 7.87 17.12 12.78
CA SER A 2 6.54 16.64 13.19
C SER A 2 5.78 16.22 11.95
N LEU A 3 5.89 14.94 11.58
CA LEU A 3 5.11 14.40 10.48
C LEU A 3 3.69 14.13 10.96
N ILE A 4 2.71 14.63 10.22
CA ILE A 4 1.30 14.37 10.47
C ILE A 4 0.97 12.94 9.98
N PRO A 5 0.04 12.22 10.62
CA PRO A 5 -0.48 10.96 10.08
C PRO A 5 -0.97 11.11 8.63
N PRO A 6 -0.92 10.04 7.81
CA PRO A 6 -1.35 10.15 6.41
C PRO A 6 -2.81 10.59 6.28
N GLU A 7 -3.07 11.56 5.41
CA GLU A 7 -4.40 12.10 5.14
C GLU A 7 -4.79 11.94 3.67
N ALA A 8 -6.09 12.02 3.37
CA ALA A 8 -6.56 11.88 1.99
C ALA A 8 -6.05 13.02 1.11
N LEU A 9 -5.58 12.70 -0.09
CA LEU A 9 -5.17 13.70 -1.08
C LEU A 9 -6.34 14.67 -1.35
N ASN A 10 -6.09 15.97 -1.39
CA ASN A 10 -7.11 16.95 -1.73
C ASN A 10 -6.50 18.06 -2.63
N THR A 11 -7.31 19.05 -3.00
CA THR A 11 -6.91 20.16 -3.88
C THR A 11 -5.89 21.10 -3.25
N GLY A 12 -5.81 21.16 -1.92
CA GLY A 12 -4.85 21.98 -1.17
C GLY A 12 -3.42 21.43 -1.18
N HIS A 13 -3.22 20.14 -1.46
CA HIS A 13 -1.88 19.56 -1.48
C HIS A 13 -1.10 19.92 -2.74
N CYS A 14 0.12 20.40 -2.58
CA CYS A 14 1.05 20.61 -3.68
C CYS A 14 1.71 19.27 -4.09
N VAL A 15 1.29 18.72 -5.23
CA VAL A 15 1.79 17.41 -5.74
C VAL A 15 3.13 17.49 -6.48
N SER A 16 3.59 18.70 -6.79
CA SER A 16 4.84 18.94 -7.50
C SER A 16 5.65 20.02 -6.78
N PRO A 17 6.98 19.89 -6.67
CA PRO A 17 7.77 18.74 -7.11
C PRO A 17 7.63 17.55 -6.14
N PHE A 18 7.59 16.33 -6.68
CA PHE A 18 7.75 15.09 -5.92
C PHE A 18 8.73 14.18 -6.64
N ASP A 19 9.75 13.72 -5.92
CA ASP A 19 10.72 12.77 -6.46
C ASP A 19 11.06 11.69 -5.44
N CYS A 20 10.72 10.44 -5.77
CA CYS A 20 11.08 9.23 -5.05
C CYS A 20 12.16 8.38 -5.75
N GLY A 21 12.74 8.87 -6.85
CA GLY A 21 13.71 8.16 -7.68
C GLY A 21 13.08 7.15 -8.68
N LYS A 22 11.74 7.07 -8.74
CA LYS A 22 11.00 6.21 -9.67
C LYS A 22 10.06 7.05 -10.52
N PRO A 23 10.41 7.39 -11.78
CA PRO A 23 9.64 8.33 -12.62
C PRO A 23 8.15 7.99 -12.73
N VAL A 24 7.81 6.71 -12.91
CA VAL A 24 6.40 6.26 -13.02
C VAL A 24 5.57 6.57 -11.76
N LEU A 25 6.17 6.55 -10.57
CA LEU A 25 5.49 6.90 -9.33
C LEU A 25 5.40 8.43 -9.15
N ASN A 26 6.42 9.17 -9.59
CA ASN A 26 6.39 10.63 -9.58
C ASN A 26 5.31 11.16 -10.53
N ASP A 27 5.34 10.72 -11.79
CA ASP A 27 4.41 11.14 -12.84
C ASP A 27 2.97 10.79 -12.48
N TRP A 28 2.73 9.61 -11.91
CA TRP A 28 1.38 9.24 -11.53
C TRP A 28 0.80 10.13 -10.44
N LEU A 29 1.58 10.50 -9.42
CA LEU A 29 1.13 11.41 -8.38
C LEU A 29 0.71 12.77 -8.97
N VAL A 30 1.56 13.31 -9.84
CA VAL A 30 1.37 14.65 -10.43
C VAL A 30 0.21 14.66 -11.43
N ARG A 31 0.11 13.64 -12.29
CA ARG A 31 -0.79 13.65 -13.45
C ARG A 31 -2.11 12.92 -13.23
N HIS A 32 -2.15 11.92 -12.34
CA HIS A 32 -3.26 10.96 -12.31
C HIS A 32 -3.92 10.79 -10.94
N ALA A 33 -3.22 11.01 -9.82
CA ALA A 33 -3.75 10.71 -8.49
C ALA A 33 -5.07 11.42 -8.16
N ARG A 34 -5.20 12.70 -8.54
CA ARG A 34 -6.42 13.49 -8.31
C ARG A 34 -7.59 12.99 -9.17
N GLN A 35 -7.34 12.71 -10.45
CA GLN A 35 -8.34 12.16 -11.36
C GLN A 35 -8.81 10.77 -10.88
N ALA A 36 -7.87 9.92 -10.47
CA ALA A 36 -8.17 8.58 -9.98
C ALA A 36 -9.03 8.62 -8.72
N GLN A 37 -8.80 9.60 -7.84
CA GLN A 37 -9.62 9.81 -6.65
C GLN A 37 -11.02 10.33 -6.99
N ALA A 38 -11.13 11.29 -7.91
CA ALA A 38 -12.40 11.85 -8.34
C ALA A 38 -13.28 10.80 -9.04
N SER A 39 -12.68 9.92 -9.85
CA SER A 39 -13.40 8.82 -10.51
C SER A 39 -13.69 7.62 -9.61
N GLY A 40 -13.09 7.56 -8.42
CA GLY A 40 -13.21 6.43 -7.50
C GLY A 40 -12.32 5.23 -7.84
N SER A 41 -11.49 5.30 -8.88
CA SER A 41 -10.59 4.20 -9.28
C SER A 41 -9.43 3.95 -8.31
N ALA A 42 -9.03 4.95 -7.53
CA ALA A 42 -8.07 4.77 -6.42
C ALA A 42 -8.29 5.82 -5.32
N LYS A 43 -8.06 5.46 -4.06
CA LYS A 43 -7.97 6.41 -2.95
C LYS A 43 -6.50 6.65 -2.60
N THR A 44 -6.06 7.90 -2.62
CA THR A 44 -4.66 8.27 -2.39
C THR A 44 -4.52 9.00 -1.07
N PHE A 45 -3.52 8.62 -0.28
CA PHE A 45 -3.21 9.22 1.01
C PHE A 45 -1.77 9.73 0.99
N VAL A 46 -1.54 10.87 1.62
CA VAL A 46 -0.26 11.59 1.59
C VAL A 46 0.21 11.90 2.99
N VAL A 47 1.53 11.95 3.16
CA VAL A 47 2.19 12.55 4.32
C VAL A 47 2.82 13.84 3.87
N VAL A 48 2.55 14.91 4.62
CA VAL A 48 3.01 16.25 4.32
C VAL A 48 3.99 16.72 5.39
N ASP A 49 5.08 17.34 4.97
CA ASP A 49 5.97 18.13 5.83
C ASP A 49 5.83 19.60 5.40
N ARG A 50 5.22 20.40 6.27
CA ARG A 50 4.74 21.77 5.97
C ARG A 50 3.73 21.74 4.82
N ASP A 51 4.15 22.07 3.61
CA ASP A 51 3.30 22.13 2.41
C ASP A 51 3.76 21.16 1.31
N ARG A 52 4.72 20.28 1.62
CA ARG A 52 5.32 19.36 0.65
C ARG A 52 4.92 17.92 0.95
N ILE A 53 4.43 17.22 -0.06
CA ILE A 53 4.23 15.79 0.03
C ILE A 53 5.60 15.12 0.14
N VAL A 54 5.82 14.37 1.21
CA VAL A 54 7.08 13.63 1.45
C VAL A 54 6.91 12.13 1.27
N GLY A 55 5.67 11.65 1.16
CA GLY A 55 5.36 10.28 0.80
C GLY A 55 3.87 10.11 0.55
N TYR A 56 3.51 9.07 -0.20
CA TYR A 56 2.12 8.77 -0.49
C TYR A 56 1.92 7.27 -0.70
N PHE A 57 0.67 6.83 -0.61
CA PHE A 57 0.24 5.54 -1.12
C PHE A 57 -1.15 5.62 -1.73
N SER A 58 -1.51 4.63 -2.54
CA SER A 58 -2.85 4.53 -3.13
C SER A 58 -3.43 3.13 -2.96
N LEU A 59 -4.70 3.05 -2.58
CA LEU A 59 -5.47 1.82 -2.46
C LEU A 59 -6.53 1.74 -3.56
N THR A 60 -6.72 0.53 -4.07
CA THR A 60 -7.86 0.16 -4.92
C THR A 60 -8.33 -1.26 -4.57
N VAL A 61 -9.42 -1.70 -5.16
CA VAL A 61 -10.00 -3.03 -4.92
C VAL A 61 -9.72 -3.95 -6.11
N GLY A 62 -9.64 -5.25 -5.86
CA GLY A 62 -9.42 -6.21 -6.92
C GLY A 62 -9.64 -7.64 -6.47
N GLN A 63 -9.22 -8.55 -7.32
CA GLN A 63 -9.26 -9.98 -7.08
C GLN A 63 -8.01 -10.64 -7.69
N VAL A 64 -7.60 -11.77 -7.13
CA VAL A 64 -6.58 -12.64 -7.73
C VAL A 64 -7.16 -14.01 -8.00
N ASP A 65 -6.63 -14.68 -9.00
CA ASP A 65 -6.93 -16.09 -9.21
C ASP A 65 -6.47 -16.92 -8.00
N THR A 66 -7.24 -17.96 -7.65
CA THR A 66 -6.93 -18.85 -6.52
C THR A 66 -5.57 -19.51 -6.67
N LEU A 67 -5.15 -19.84 -7.90
CA LEU A 67 -3.88 -20.47 -8.20
C LEU A 67 -2.70 -19.50 -8.05
N GLU A 68 -2.92 -18.21 -8.30
CA GLU A 68 -1.93 -17.14 -8.10
C GLU A 68 -1.73 -16.79 -6.61
N ALA A 69 -2.56 -17.30 -5.70
CA ALA A 69 -2.43 -17.03 -4.28
C ALA A 69 -1.61 -18.11 -3.55
N PRO A 70 -0.71 -17.73 -2.62
CA PRO A 70 -0.05 -18.65 -1.71
C PRO A 70 -1.04 -19.57 -0.98
N GLU A 71 -0.62 -20.80 -0.70
CA GLU A 71 -1.48 -21.82 -0.07
C GLU A 71 -2.14 -21.30 1.22
N ARG A 72 -1.37 -20.60 2.06
CA ARG A 72 -1.86 -20.01 3.31
C ARG A 72 -3.02 -19.03 3.10
N ILE A 73 -3.03 -18.29 1.99
CA ILE A 73 -4.08 -17.31 1.67
C ILE A 73 -5.34 -18.02 1.17
N ARG A 74 -5.20 -19.02 0.29
CA ARG A 74 -6.33 -19.77 -0.26
C ARG A 74 -6.88 -20.86 0.69
N LYS A 75 -6.17 -21.22 1.75
CA LYS A 75 -6.63 -22.23 2.72
C LYS A 75 -8.02 -21.89 3.27
N GLY A 76 -8.95 -22.82 3.10
CA GLY A 76 -10.35 -22.69 3.54
C GLY A 76 -11.23 -21.83 2.63
N MET A 77 -10.73 -21.42 1.46
CA MET A 77 -11.52 -20.70 0.44
C MET A 77 -12.00 -21.68 -0.64
N GLY A 78 -13.11 -21.35 -1.30
CA GLY A 78 -13.56 -22.07 -2.50
C GLY A 78 -12.66 -21.80 -3.71
N GLN A 79 -12.97 -22.47 -4.83
CA GLN A 79 -12.26 -22.31 -6.10
C GLN A 79 -12.84 -21.15 -6.92
N TYR A 80 -12.80 -19.95 -6.36
CA TYR A 80 -13.20 -18.72 -7.03
C TYR A 80 -12.21 -17.59 -6.68
N PRO A 81 -12.18 -16.50 -7.47
CA PRO A 81 -11.23 -15.42 -7.27
C PRO A 81 -11.24 -14.88 -5.84
N ILE A 82 -10.05 -14.63 -5.31
CA ILE A 82 -9.84 -14.20 -3.94
C ILE A 82 -9.91 -12.68 -3.88
N PRO A 83 -10.82 -12.10 -3.06
CA PRO A 83 -10.97 -10.66 -2.99
C PRO A 83 -9.79 -10.01 -2.23
N VAL A 84 -9.25 -8.94 -2.80
CA VAL A 84 -8.09 -8.23 -2.24
C VAL A 84 -8.29 -6.72 -2.28
N VAL A 85 -7.56 -6.04 -1.40
CA VAL A 85 -7.23 -4.63 -1.60
C VAL A 85 -5.84 -4.59 -2.23
N LEU A 86 -5.67 -3.77 -3.26
CA LEU A 86 -4.41 -3.54 -3.93
C LEU A 86 -3.78 -2.25 -3.41
N LEU A 87 -2.59 -2.37 -2.80
CA LEU A 87 -1.66 -1.27 -2.59
C LEU A 87 -1.01 -0.93 -3.92
N ALA A 88 -1.71 -0.15 -4.73
CA ALA A 88 -1.34 0.14 -6.10
C ALA A 88 -0.02 0.92 -6.18
N ARG A 89 0.22 1.80 -5.20
CA ARG A 89 1.41 2.66 -5.13
C ARG A 89 1.81 2.90 -3.69
N LEU A 90 3.11 2.97 -3.45
CA LEU A 90 3.71 3.45 -2.21
C LEU A 90 5.05 4.09 -2.56
N ALA A 91 5.24 5.35 -2.19
CA ALA A 91 6.46 6.09 -2.50
C ALA A 91 6.84 7.04 -1.36
N VAL A 92 8.13 7.24 -1.16
CA VAL A 92 8.70 8.21 -0.23
C VAL A 92 9.70 9.06 -0.99
N SER A 93 9.62 10.38 -0.83
CA SER A 93 10.55 11.30 -1.48
C SER A 93 12.00 10.98 -1.09
N LEU A 94 12.93 11.08 -2.05
CA LEU A 94 14.36 10.78 -1.87
C LEU A 94 14.94 11.39 -0.60
N ASN A 95 14.65 12.66 -0.33
CA ASN A 95 15.15 13.40 0.83
C ASN A 95 14.65 12.85 2.18
N TYR A 96 13.62 12.00 2.16
CA TYR A 96 12.93 11.46 3.32
C TYR A 96 12.99 9.92 3.41
N GLN A 97 13.65 9.25 2.46
CA GLN A 97 13.89 7.81 2.53
C GLN A 97 14.80 7.44 3.71
N GLY A 98 14.70 6.21 4.19
CA GLY A 98 15.44 5.73 5.37
C GLY A 98 14.93 6.26 6.72
N ARG A 99 13.96 7.18 6.76
CA ARG A 99 13.43 7.79 8.00
C ARG A 99 12.18 7.10 8.58
N GLY A 100 11.91 5.87 8.17
CA GLY A 100 10.73 5.11 8.63
C GLY A 100 9.38 5.51 8.00
N ILE A 101 9.33 6.54 7.13
CA ILE A 101 8.07 6.98 6.50
C ILE A 101 7.41 5.86 5.69
N GLY A 102 8.18 5.10 4.90
CA GLY A 102 7.63 3.99 4.11
C GLY A 102 6.94 2.94 4.98
N ARG A 103 7.53 2.61 6.14
CA ARG A 103 6.92 1.72 7.14
C ARG A 103 5.63 2.33 7.69
N GLY A 104 5.63 3.62 8.02
CA GLY A 104 4.43 4.32 8.49
C GLY A 104 3.29 4.33 7.47
N LEU A 105 3.59 4.59 6.19
CA LEU A 105 2.63 4.53 5.09
C LEU A 105 2.06 3.12 4.92
N LEU A 106 2.90 2.07 4.98
CA LEU A 106 2.42 0.69 4.89
C LEU A 106 1.53 0.32 6.09
N GLN A 107 1.89 0.72 7.30
CA GLN A 107 1.06 0.51 8.49
C GLN A 107 -0.30 1.18 8.34
N ASP A 108 -0.34 2.42 7.84
CA ASP A 108 -1.59 3.14 7.58
C ASP A 108 -2.44 2.45 6.50
N ALA A 109 -1.81 2.02 5.40
CA ALA A 109 -2.46 1.23 4.35
C ALA A 109 -3.09 -0.06 4.89
N ILE A 110 -2.38 -0.78 5.77
CA ILE A 110 -2.89 -1.99 6.43
C ILE A 110 -4.07 -1.65 7.35
N ARG A 111 -3.96 -0.61 8.19
CA ARG A 111 -5.07 -0.18 9.08
C ARG A 111 -6.33 0.12 8.29
N ARG A 112 -6.20 0.91 7.21
CA ARG A 112 -7.34 1.25 6.33
C ARG A 112 -7.94 0.01 5.67
N THR A 113 -7.10 -0.90 5.20
CA THR A 113 -7.54 -2.18 4.62
C THR A 113 -8.31 -3.03 5.63
N LEU A 114 -7.87 -3.07 6.89
CA LEU A 114 -8.56 -3.79 7.96
C LEU A 114 -9.92 -3.18 8.29
N VAL A 115 -10.03 -1.84 8.32
CA VAL A 115 -11.32 -1.15 8.49
C VAL A 115 -12.26 -1.46 7.32
N MET A 116 -11.76 -1.44 6.07
CA MET A 116 -12.56 -1.84 4.91
C MET A 116 -13.08 -3.29 5.04
N ALA A 117 -12.26 -4.17 5.63
CA ALA A 117 -12.59 -5.58 5.80
C ALA A 117 -13.67 -5.85 6.87
N GLU A 118 -14.03 -4.85 7.67
CA GLU A 118 -15.17 -4.93 8.59
C GLU A 118 -16.51 -4.81 7.86
N HIS A 119 -16.50 -4.19 6.67
CA HIS A 119 -17.70 -3.91 5.88
C HIS A 119 -17.77 -4.70 4.56
N ALA A 120 -16.65 -5.27 4.10
CA ALA A 120 -16.58 -6.03 2.86
C ALA A 120 -15.66 -7.25 2.99
N GLY A 121 -15.95 -8.31 2.22
CA GLY A 121 -15.09 -9.49 2.17
C GLY A 121 -13.74 -9.17 1.53
N ILE A 122 -12.69 -9.07 2.35
CA ILE A 122 -11.31 -8.84 1.90
C ILE A 122 -10.41 -9.91 2.52
N ARG A 123 -9.65 -10.63 1.71
CA ARG A 123 -8.81 -11.74 2.18
C ARG A 123 -7.36 -11.34 2.38
N ALA A 124 -6.80 -10.56 1.44
CA ALA A 124 -5.40 -10.15 1.47
C ALA A 124 -5.22 -8.70 1.01
N LEU A 125 -4.10 -8.11 1.43
CA LEU A 125 -3.52 -6.91 0.82
C LEU A 125 -2.52 -7.37 -0.24
N LEU A 126 -2.65 -6.86 -1.45
CA LEU A 126 -1.77 -7.18 -2.57
C LEU A 126 -0.86 -5.99 -2.88
N ALA A 127 0.38 -6.26 -3.26
CA ALA A 127 1.28 -5.27 -3.83
C ALA A 127 1.98 -5.84 -5.07
N HIS A 128 2.24 -4.95 -6.04
CA HIS A 128 3.13 -5.22 -7.16
C HIS A 128 4.41 -4.41 -6.97
N PRO A 129 5.50 -5.00 -6.45
CA PRO A 129 6.75 -4.29 -6.31
C PRO A 129 7.27 -3.83 -7.67
N ILE A 130 7.68 -2.57 -7.74
CA ILE A 130 8.23 -1.98 -8.97
C ILE A 130 9.65 -2.47 -9.29
N ASP A 131 10.36 -2.96 -8.27
CA ASP A 131 11.72 -3.48 -8.35
C ASP A 131 12.05 -4.39 -7.16
N GLU A 132 13.28 -4.90 -7.13
CA GLU A 132 13.78 -5.79 -6.08
C GLU A 132 13.88 -5.11 -4.71
N ASP A 133 14.18 -3.81 -4.65
CA ASP A 133 14.23 -3.06 -3.40
C ASP A 133 12.85 -2.95 -2.75
N ALA A 134 11.84 -2.65 -3.56
CA ALA A 134 10.44 -2.67 -3.15
C ALA A 134 10.02 -4.08 -2.74
N ALA A 135 10.42 -5.12 -3.47
CA ALA A 135 10.10 -6.51 -3.11
C ALA A 135 10.69 -6.85 -1.73
N ARG A 136 11.98 -6.57 -1.51
CA ARG A 136 12.64 -6.74 -0.21
C ARG A 136 11.94 -5.95 0.89
N PHE A 137 11.48 -4.73 0.60
CA PHE A 137 10.70 -3.93 1.55
C PHE A 137 9.44 -4.65 2.01
N TYR A 138 8.60 -5.12 1.08
CA TYR A 138 7.35 -5.80 1.43
C TYR A 138 7.57 -7.15 2.11
N LEU A 139 8.56 -7.94 1.67
CA LEU A 139 8.86 -9.25 2.27
C LEU A 139 9.21 -9.15 3.77
N ARG A 140 9.91 -8.08 4.20
CA ARG A 140 10.19 -7.82 5.62
C ARG A 140 8.93 -7.59 6.47
N PHE A 141 7.80 -7.29 5.82
CA PHE A 141 6.52 -7.04 6.45
C PHE A 141 5.53 -8.20 6.34
N GLY A 142 6.03 -9.40 6.03
CA GLY A 142 5.24 -10.63 6.03
C GLY A 142 4.42 -10.85 4.76
N PHE A 143 4.66 -10.05 3.72
CA PHE A 143 4.16 -10.37 2.39
C PHE A 143 4.84 -11.64 1.87
N VAL A 144 4.11 -12.42 1.09
CA VAL A 144 4.59 -13.68 0.49
C VAL A 144 4.38 -13.62 -1.02
N ALA A 145 5.36 -14.12 -1.77
CA ALA A 145 5.29 -14.16 -3.22
C ALA A 145 4.20 -15.10 -3.73
N SER A 146 3.51 -14.68 -4.79
CA SER A 146 2.66 -15.55 -5.58
C SER A 146 3.49 -16.73 -6.14
N PRO A 147 2.94 -17.96 -6.15
CA PRO A 147 3.61 -19.10 -6.75
C PRO A 147 3.64 -19.06 -8.29
N LEU A 148 2.78 -18.25 -8.93
CA LEU A 148 2.60 -18.25 -10.39
C LEU A 148 2.81 -16.90 -11.06
N ARG A 149 2.82 -15.80 -10.29
CA ARG A 149 2.93 -14.45 -10.85
C ARG A 149 4.14 -13.73 -10.26
N GLU A 150 5.11 -13.47 -11.12
CA GLU A 150 6.26 -12.65 -10.76
C GLU A 150 5.83 -11.26 -10.28
N GLN A 151 6.56 -10.71 -9.31
CA GLN A 151 6.29 -9.38 -8.76
C GLN A 151 4.85 -9.21 -8.26
N GLN A 152 4.21 -10.29 -7.79
CA GLN A 152 2.96 -10.24 -7.05
C GLN A 152 3.21 -10.74 -5.63
N LEU A 153 3.02 -9.86 -4.66
CA LEU A 153 3.18 -10.16 -3.25
C LEU A 153 1.85 -9.98 -2.53
N LEU A 154 1.53 -10.89 -1.63
CA LEU A 154 0.28 -10.86 -0.87
C LEU A 154 0.54 -10.97 0.63
N LEU A 155 -0.19 -10.17 1.40
CA LEU A 155 -0.22 -10.20 2.85
C LEU A 155 -1.61 -10.63 3.32
N LEU A 156 -1.68 -11.78 4.00
CA LEU A 156 -2.92 -12.26 4.61
C LEU A 156 -3.37 -11.26 5.68
N LEU A 157 -4.64 -10.81 5.64
CA LEU A 157 -5.15 -9.82 6.60
C LEU A 157 -5.05 -10.27 8.06
N LYS A 158 -5.16 -11.58 8.32
CA LYS A 158 -4.93 -12.16 9.65
C LYS A 158 -3.51 -11.91 10.16
N ASP A 159 -2.52 -12.04 9.29
CA ASP A 159 -1.12 -11.81 9.64
C ASP A 159 -0.83 -10.31 9.72
N ALA A 160 -1.43 -9.51 8.83
CA ALA A 160 -1.39 -8.04 8.88
C ALA A 160 -1.91 -7.48 10.22
N ARG A 161 -3.00 -8.05 10.76
CA ARG A 161 -3.56 -7.66 12.06
C ARG A 161 -2.57 -7.94 13.20
N ARG A 162 -1.92 -9.10 13.21
CA ARG A 162 -0.91 -9.46 14.23
C ARG A 162 0.29 -8.51 14.20
N MET A 163 0.76 -8.23 13.00
CA MET A 163 1.89 -7.34 12.75
C MET A 163 1.65 -5.93 13.31
N LEU A 164 0.43 -5.38 13.18
CA LEU A 164 0.08 -4.10 13.79
C LEU A 164 0.12 -4.12 15.33
N LEU A 165 -0.27 -5.22 15.96
CA LEU A 165 -0.24 -5.36 17.42
C LEU A 165 1.19 -5.38 17.96
N THR A 166 2.12 -6.03 17.25
CA THR A 166 3.54 -6.06 17.62
C THR A 166 4.22 -4.69 17.50
N PHE A 167 3.70 -3.78 16.67
CA PHE A 167 4.26 -2.43 16.55
C PHE A 167 3.88 -1.50 17.70
N THR A 168 2.79 -1.77 18.41
CA THR A 168 2.34 -1.00 19.57
C THR A 168 3.10 -1.34 20.86
N GLU A 169 3.84 -2.45 20.90
CA GLU A 169 4.59 -2.90 22.09
C GLU A 169 6.05 -2.41 22.12
N VAL A 170 6.54 -1.76 21.06
CA VAL A 170 7.94 -1.32 20.90
C VAL A 170 8.03 0.20 20.62
N GLY A 171 7.02 0.96 21.04
CA GLY A 171 6.91 2.40 20.83
C GLY A 171 6.87 3.18 22.12
#